data_AF-A0A8S9GKE1-F1
#
_entry.id   AF-A0A8S9GKE1-F1
#
_cell.length_a   1.000
_cell.length_b   1.000
_cell.length_c   1.000
_cell.angle_alpha   90.00
_cell.angle_beta   90.00
_cell.angle_gamma   90.00
#
_symmetry.space_group_name_H-M   'P 1'
#
loop_
_entity.id
_entity.type
_entity.pdbx_description
1 polymer ?
#
loop_
_entity_poly.entity_id
_entity_poly.type
_entity_poly.pdbx_seq_one_letter_code
_entity_poly.pdbx_strand_id
1 'polypeptide(L)'
;MSFGYSTVGLGLGISKVVENKEIKGTLTGVTVGTVTPTQKVWRTFQSLGNIAFAYAYSMILIEIQDTLKSPPAEENTMRKATLISVAVTTLFYMLCGCVGYAAFGDSSPGNLLAAGGFRNPYWLLDIANLAIVIHLVGAYQVYCQPLFAFVEKEASKRYPESKFITNETKIHLFPGSKPFKLNLFRLVWRTIFVITTTLISMLMPFFNDVLGLLGAIGFWPLTVYFPVEMYIVQKNVRRWSTRWVCLQVLSLACLVVSVAAAAGSVVGIVTDLKSYRPFKTDF
;
A
#
# COMPACT_ATOMS: atom_id res chain seq x y z
N MET A 1 -1.85 -9.13 -2.40
CA MET A 1 -3.03 -9.08 -3.30
C MET A 1 -3.99 -10.19 -2.95
N SER A 2 -5.30 -9.94 -2.89
CA SER A 2 -6.27 -11.03 -2.74
C SER A 2 -6.74 -11.53 -4.11
N PHE A 3 -6.70 -12.84 -4.31
CA PHE A 3 -7.10 -13.48 -5.57
C PHE A 3 -8.56 -13.24 -5.92
N GLY A 4 -9.46 -13.11 -4.92
CA GLY A 4 -10.89 -12.98 -5.14
C GLY A 4 -11.26 -11.75 -5.97
N TYR A 5 -11.13 -10.55 -5.39
CA TYR A 5 -11.49 -9.31 -6.09
C TYR A 5 -10.57 -9.02 -7.29
N SER A 6 -9.32 -9.50 -7.29
CA SER A 6 -8.41 -9.31 -8.43
C SER A 6 -8.84 -10.13 -9.65
N THR A 7 -9.30 -11.37 -9.44
CA THR A 7 -9.83 -12.23 -10.52
C THR A 7 -11.15 -11.68 -11.05
N VAL A 8 -12.01 -11.16 -10.16
CA VAL A 8 -13.23 -10.46 -10.59
C VAL A 8 -12.89 -9.24 -11.45
N GLY A 9 -11.98 -8.38 -11.00
CA GLY A 9 -11.55 -7.21 -11.76
C GLY A 9 -10.94 -7.58 -13.12
N LEU A 10 -10.13 -8.65 -13.17
CA LEU A 10 -9.58 -9.17 -14.41
C LEU A 10 -10.67 -9.68 -15.35
N GLY A 11 -11.62 -10.47 -14.86
CA GLY A 11 -12.73 -11.00 -15.65
C GLY A 11 -13.64 -9.91 -16.21
N LEU A 12 -13.99 -8.92 -15.37
CA LEU A 12 -14.75 -7.74 -15.81
C LEU A 12 -13.97 -6.93 -16.86
N GLY A 13 -12.65 -6.80 -16.69
CA GLY A 13 -11.77 -6.14 -17.65
C GLY A 13 -11.76 -6.84 -19.01
N ILE A 14 -11.59 -8.16 -19.04
CA ILE A 14 -11.63 -8.96 -20.27
C ILE A 14 -12.99 -8.83 -20.94
N SER A 15 -14.07 -8.97 -20.17
CA SER A 15 -15.44 -8.78 -20.67
C SER A 15 -15.62 -7.41 -21.33
N LYS A 16 -15.10 -6.35 -20.69
CA LYS A 16 -15.17 -4.98 -21.23
C LYS A 16 -14.37 -4.81 -22.52
N VAL A 17 -13.19 -5.40 -22.63
CA VAL A 17 -12.40 -5.38 -23.89
C VAL A 17 -13.18 -6.08 -25.01
N VAL A 18 -13.79 -7.23 -24.72
CA VAL A 18 -14.62 -7.96 -25.69
C VAL A 18 -15.85 -7.15 -26.11
N GLU A 19 -16.52 -6.50 -25.15
CA GLU A 19 -17.67 -5.62 -25.40
C GLU A 19 -17.30 -4.42 -26.28
N ASN A 20 -16.14 -3.79 -26.02
CA ASN A 20 -15.63 -2.67 -26.80
C ASN A 20 -15.28 -3.07 -28.24
N LYS A 21 -14.96 -4.35 -28.49
CA LYS A 21 -14.43 -4.87 -29.77
C LYS A 21 -13.13 -4.21 -30.24
N GLU A 22 -12.46 -3.48 -29.35
CA GLU A 22 -11.19 -2.79 -29.60
C GLU A 22 -10.37 -2.72 -28.32
N ILE A 23 -9.05 -2.56 -28.48
CA ILE A 23 -8.13 -2.26 -27.39
C ILE A 23 -7.96 -0.74 -27.33
N LYS A 24 -8.40 -0.12 -26.25
CA LYS A 24 -8.35 1.35 -26.08
C LYS A 24 -7.00 1.88 -25.61
N GLY A 25 -6.18 1.02 -25.03
CA GLY A 25 -4.85 1.39 -24.53
C GLY A 25 -3.86 1.66 -25.67
N THR A 26 -2.94 2.60 -25.45
CA THR A 26 -1.86 2.92 -26.40
C THR A 26 -0.48 2.61 -25.83
N LEU A 27 0.53 2.43 -26.68
CA LEU A 27 1.89 2.11 -26.22
C LEU A 27 2.53 3.22 -25.39
N THR A 28 2.13 4.48 -25.62
CA THR A 28 2.75 5.64 -24.95
C THR A 28 1.99 6.09 -23.70
N GLY A 29 1.00 5.32 -23.25
CA GLY A 29 0.10 5.71 -22.17
C GLY A 29 -0.85 6.84 -22.60
N VAL A 30 -1.28 7.67 -21.65
CA VAL A 30 -2.25 8.75 -21.91
C VAL A 30 -1.79 9.67 -23.05
N THR A 31 -2.68 9.94 -24.00
CA THR A 31 -2.39 10.75 -25.20
C THR A 31 -2.16 12.22 -24.83
N VAL A 32 -1.12 12.83 -25.42
CA VAL A 32 -0.87 14.26 -25.31
C VAL A 32 -1.95 14.99 -26.11
N GLY A 33 -2.79 15.77 -25.42
CA GLY A 33 -4.04 16.32 -25.95
C GLY A 33 -5.19 16.13 -24.96
N THR A 34 -5.31 14.92 -24.39
CA THR A 34 -6.16 14.64 -23.21
C THR A 34 -5.55 15.27 -21.95
N VAL A 35 -4.22 15.25 -21.87
CA VAL A 35 -3.43 15.92 -20.83
C VAL A 35 -2.31 16.73 -21.47
N THR A 36 -1.83 17.73 -20.74
CA THR A 36 -0.63 18.48 -21.14
C THR A 36 0.63 17.60 -21.07
N PRO A 37 1.68 17.89 -21.86
CA PRO A 37 2.94 17.16 -21.77
C PRO A 37 3.52 17.11 -20.35
N THR A 38 3.43 18.22 -19.63
CA THR A 38 3.90 18.34 -18.24
C THR A 38 3.11 17.44 -17.29
N GLN A 39 1.78 17.40 -17.41
CA GLN A 39 0.95 16.49 -16.62
C GLN A 39 1.24 15.02 -16.92
N LYS A 40 1.54 14.68 -18.19
CA LYS A 40 1.95 13.32 -18.56
C LYS A 40 3.22 12.91 -17.81
N VAL A 41 4.25 13.77 -17.78
CA VAL A 41 5.50 13.51 -17.03
C VAL A 41 5.24 13.32 -15.54
N TRP A 42 4.45 14.19 -14.91
CA TRP A 42 4.15 14.07 -13.48
C TRP A 42 3.38 12.78 -13.15
N ARG A 43 2.41 12.40 -13.99
CA ARG A 43 1.68 11.13 -13.84
C ARG A 43 2.59 9.92 -14.02
N THR A 44 3.54 9.97 -14.96
CA THR A 44 4.55 8.91 -15.12
C THR A 44 5.44 8.79 -13.88
N PHE A 45 5.89 9.90 -13.30
CA PHE A 45 6.68 9.84 -12.07
C PHE A 45 5.87 9.29 -10.89
N GLN A 46 4.65 9.78 -10.70
CA GLN A 46 3.73 9.24 -9.70
C GLN A 46 3.51 7.73 -9.88
N SER A 47 3.37 7.24 -11.11
CA SER A 47 3.15 5.82 -11.35
C SER A 47 4.34 4.95 -10.92
N LEU A 48 5.58 5.48 -10.96
CA LEU A 48 6.74 4.79 -10.39
C LEU A 48 6.59 4.62 -8.87
N GLY A 49 6.07 5.63 -8.19
CA GLY A 49 5.72 5.55 -6.76
C GLY A 49 4.64 4.50 -6.48
N ASN A 50 3.59 4.45 -7.32
CA ASN A 50 2.54 3.44 -7.20
C ASN A 50 3.08 2.01 -7.38
N ILE A 51 3.97 1.80 -8.35
CA ILE A 51 4.65 0.52 -8.53
C ILE A 51 5.49 0.20 -7.30
N ALA A 52 6.28 1.15 -6.79
CA ALA A 52 7.10 0.95 -5.61
C ALA A 52 6.27 0.58 -4.37
N PHE A 53 5.13 1.24 -4.17
CA PHE A 53 4.17 0.91 -3.11
C PHE A 53 3.60 -0.51 -3.26
N ALA A 54 3.28 -0.93 -4.49
CA ALA A 54 2.70 -2.25 -4.76
C ALA A 54 3.62 -3.41 -4.35
N TYR A 55 4.95 -3.18 -4.27
CA TYR A 55 5.94 -4.19 -3.87
C TYR A 55 6.52 -3.95 -2.45
N ALA A 56 5.85 -3.17 -1.60
CA ALA A 56 6.37 -2.76 -0.29
C ALA A 56 6.29 -3.84 0.83
N TYR A 57 6.53 -5.11 0.51
CA TYR A 57 6.50 -6.21 1.51
C TYR A 57 7.80 -6.32 2.34
N SER A 58 8.88 -5.67 1.91
CA SER A 58 10.18 -5.66 2.58
C SER A 58 10.10 -5.21 4.05
N MET A 59 9.15 -4.32 4.36
CA MET A 59 8.94 -3.76 5.71
C MET A 59 8.49 -4.78 6.75
N ILE A 60 7.89 -5.88 6.33
CA ILE A 60 7.39 -6.95 7.22
C ILE A 60 8.13 -8.28 6.99
N LEU A 61 9.14 -8.27 6.12
CA LEU A 61 9.81 -9.48 5.65
C LEU A 61 10.53 -10.20 6.79
N ILE A 62 11.18 -9.43 7.66
CA ILE A 62 11.98 -9.95 8.78
C ILE A 62 11.05 -10.55 9.83
N GLU A 63 9.94 -9.89 10.13
CA GLU A 63 8.92 -10.37 11.06
C GLU A 63 8.28 -11.66 10.57
N ILE A 64 8.00 -11.77 9.26
CA ILE A 64 7.52 -13.04 8.69
C ILE A 64 8.59 -14.12 8.83
N GLN A 65 9.85 -13.80 8.50
CA GLN A 65 10.96 -14.74 8.57
C GLN A 65 11.20 -15.28 9.98
N ASP A 66 11.08 -14.42 11.00
CA ASP A 66 11.25 -14.77 12.41
C ASP A 66 10.16 -15.75 12.91
N THR A 67 9.00 -15.80 12.25
CA THR A 67 7.93 -16.76 12.59
C THR A 67 8.05 -18.13 11.92
N LEU A 68 8.99 -18.29 10.98
CA LEU A 68 9.16 -19.56 10.29
C LEU A 68 9.81 -20.61 11.19
N LYS A 69 9.33 -21.85 11.08
CA LYS A 69 9.92 -22.98 11.79
C LYS A 69 11.17 -23.48 11.06
N SER A 70 12.22 -23.74 11.83
CA SER A 70 13.37 -24.53 11.41
C SER A 70 13.29 -25.96 11.96
N PRO A 71 13.76 -27.00 11.23
CA PRO A 71 14.39 -26.97 9.89
C PRO A 71 13.38 -27.01 8.71
N PRO A 72 13.77 -26.58 7.48
CA PRO A 72 15.08 -26.02 7.07
C PRO A 72 15.27 -24.56 7.47
N ALA A 73 16.49 -24.02 7.33
CA ALA A 73 16.81 -22.64 7.67
C ALA A 73 15.78 -21.65 7.08
N GLU A 74 15.36 -20.67 7.86
CA GLU A 74 14.26 -19.75 7.57
C GLU A 74 14.51 -19.01 6.25
N GLU A 75 15.76 -18.65 5.96
CA GLU A 75 16.17 -18.02 4.69
C GLU A 75 15.80 -18.87 3.47
N ASN A 76 15.98 -20.19 3.52
CA ASN A 76 15.71 -21.07 2.39
C ASN A 76 14.20 -21.13 2.08
N THR A 77 13.40 -21.20 3.13
CA THR A 77 11.94 -21.19 3.03
C THR A 77 11.45 -19.83 2.56
N MET A 78 11.95 -18.74 3.17
CA MET A 78 11.61 -17.37 2.77
C MET A 78 12.02 -17.05 1.35
N ARG A 79 13.18 -17.51 0.88
CA ARG A 79 13.64 -17.25 -0.49
C ARG A 79 12.69 -17.87 -1.51
N LYS A 80 12.26 -19.12 -1.29
CA LYS A 80 11.27 -19.80 -2.15
C LYS A 80 9.92 -19.10 -2.08
N ALA A 81 9.42 -18.82 -0.88
CA ALA A 81 8.14 -18.14 -0.67
C ALA A 81 8.12 -16.75 -1.33
N THR A 82 9.20 -15.98 -1.18
CA THR A 82 9.36 -14.66 -1.78
C THR A 82 9.38 -14.74 -3.30
N LEU A 83 10.15 -15.67 -3.88
CA LEU A 83 10.20 -15.84 -5.33
C LEU A 83 8.82 -16.15 -5.91
N ILE A 84 8.10 -17.10 -5.31
CA ILE A 84 6.75 -17.48 -5.75
C ILE A 84 5.79 -16.30 -5.56
N SER A 85 5.80 -15.66 -4.39
CA SER A 85 4.89 -14.55 -4.08
C SER A 85 5.09 -13.35 -4.99
N VAL A 86 6.34 -12.94 -5.22
CA VAL A 86 6.67 -11.83 -6.13
C VAL A 86 6.30 -12.19 -7.57
N ALA A 87 6.56 -13.41 -8.04
CA ALA A 87 6.19 -13.83 -9.39
C ALA A 87 4.67 -13.82 -9.60
N VAL A 88 3.91 -14.42 -8.69
CA VAL A 88 2.44 -14.46 -8.75
C VAL A 88 1.87 -13.05 -8.64
N THR A 89 2.35 -12.24 -7.71
CA THR A 89 1.88 -10.87 -7.51
C THR A 89 2.15 -10.01 -8.75
N THR A 90 3.33 -10.14 -9.36
CA THR A 90 3.68 -9.44 -10.61
C THR A 90 2.78 -9.85 -11.75
N LEU A 91 2.51 -11.15 -11.91
CA LEU A 91 1.60 -11.65 -12.93
C LEU A 91 0.21 -11.00 -12.77
N PHE A 92 -0.36 -11.02 -11.56
CA PHE A 92 -1.68 -10.41 -11.32
C PHE A 92 -1.68 -8.89 -11.51
N TYR A 93 -0.64 -8.18 -11.05
CA TYR A 93 -0.54 -6.74 -11.27
C TYR A 93 -0.45 -6.38 -12.75
N MET A 94 0.37 -7.10 -13.52
CA MET A 94 0.48 -6.89 -14.95
C MET A 94 -0.82 -7.22 -15.67
N LEU A 95 -1.48 -8.33 -15.33
CA LEU A 95 -2.77 -8.69 -15.92
C LEU A 95 -3.85 -7.65 -15.63
N CYS A 96 -4.04 -7.25 -14.37
CA CYS A 96 -5.04 -6.25 -14.00
C CYS A 96 -4.72 -4.87 -14.61
N GLY A 97 -3.45 -4.46 -14.62
CA GLY A 97 -3.00 -3.19 -15.19
C GLY A 97 -3.18 -3.16 -16.71
N CYS A 98 -2.69 -4.17 -17.43
CA CYS A 98 -2.78 -4.24 -18.89
C CYS A 98 -4.21 -4.41 -19.38
N VAL A 99 -5.00 -5.31 -18.76
CA VAL A 99 -6.40 -5.52 -19.17
C VAL A 99 -7.26 -4.31 -18.79
N GLY A 100 -7.05 -3.72 -17.61
CA GLY A 100 -7.74 -2.49 -17.22
C GLY A 100 -7.43 -1.33 -18.18
N TYR A 101 -6.18 -1.19 -18.61
CA TYR A 101 -5.79 -0.18 -19.60
C TYR A 101 -6.30 -0.50 -21.00
N ALA A 102 -6.33 -1.77 -21.41
CA ALA A 102 -6.96 -2.19 -22.66
C ALA A 102 -8.47 -1.89 -22.69
N ALA A 103 -9.15 -2.04 -21.55
CA ALA A 103 -10.59 -1.83 -21.42
C ALA A 103 -11.00 -0.35 -21.43
N PHE A 104 -10.20 0.53 -20.81
CA PHE A 104 -10.58 1.93 -20.56
C PHE A 104 -9.68 2.98 -21.24
N GLY A 105 -8.50 2.60 -21.72
CA GLY A 105 -7.55 3.50 -22.38
C GLY A 105 -7.19 4.71 -21.53
N ASP A 106 -7.20 5.89 -22.14
CA ASP A 106 -6.88 7.17 -21.47
C ASP A 106 -7.82 7.52 -20.31
N SER A 107 -9.00 6.87 -20.26
CA SER A 107 -10.00 7.05 -19.21
C SER A 107 -9.91 5.98 -18.10
N SER A 108 -8.82 5.21 -18.03
CA SER A 108 -8.62 4.23 -16.95
C SER A 108 -8.69 4.88 -15.56
N PRO A 109 -9.60 4.44 -14.68
CA PRO A 109 -9.69 4.97 -13.33
C PRO A 109 -8.55 4.42 -12.46
N GLY A 110 -8.18 5.17 -11.41
CA GLY A 110 -7.18 4.71 -10.44
C GLY A 110 -7.61 3.47 -9.64
N ASN A 111 -8.92 3.29 -9.46
CA ASN A 111 -9.51 2.08 -8.89
C ASN A 111 -10.53 1.51 -9.87
N LEU A 112 -10.19 0.37 -10.49
CA LEU A 112 -11.03 -0.32 -11.49
C LEU A 112 -12.37 -0.83 -10.93
N LEU A 113 -12.45 -1.07 -9.62
CA LEU A 113 -13.63 -1.62 -8.95
C LEU A 113 -14.48 -0.53 -8.26
N ALA A 114 -14.06 0.74 -8.35
CA ALA A 114 -14.84 1.87 -7.88
C ALA A 114 -15.78 2.42 -8.97
N ALA A 115 -16.55 3.46 -8.63
CA ALA A 115 -17.61 4.05 -9.47
C ALA A 115 -17.17 4.52 -10.89
N GLY A 116 -15.86 4.74 -11.08
CA GLY A 116 -15.27 5.12 -12.38
C GLY A 116 -14.86 3.96 -13.27
N GLY A 117 -14.95 2.70 -12.81
CA GLY A 117 -14.54 1.51 -13.55
C GLY A 117 -15.71 0.67 -14.04
N PHE A 118 -15.83 -0.56 -13.54
CA PHE A 118 -16.91 -1.46 -13.96
C PHE A 118 -18.25 -1.09 -13.34
N ARG A 119 -19.34 -1.20 -14.12
CA ARG A 119 -20.71 -0.95 -13.63
C ARG A 119 -21.64 -2.17 -13.75
N ASN A 120 -21.40 -3.05 -14.72
CA ASN A 120 -22.21 -4.25 -14.92
C ASN A 120 -21.33 -5.51 -14.95
N PRO A 121 -21.79 -6.64 -14.36
CA PRO A 121 -22.97 -6.77 -13.48
C PRO A 121 -22.71 -6.30 -12.04
N TYR A 122 -23.68 -5.60 -11.43
CA TYR A 122 -23.55 -5.01 -10.09
C TYR A 122 -23.27 -6.04 -8.98
N TRP A 123 -23.95 -7.19 -8.99
CA TRP A 123 -23.79 -8.21 -7.94
C TRP A 123 -22.34 -8.73 -7.82
N LEU A 124 -21.64 -8.88 -8.95
CA LEU A 124 -20.27 -9.38 -8.97
C LEU A 124 -19.30 -8.30 -8.47
N LEU A 125 -19.57 -7.04 -8.80
CA LEU A 125 -18.85 -5.89 -8.29
C LEU A 125 -19.03 -5.75 -6.78
N ASP A 126 -20.25 -5.96 -6.27
CA ASP A 126 -20.56 -5.90 -4.83
C ASP A 126 -19.83 -7.00 -4.06
N ILE A 127 -19.77 -8.23 -4.60
CA ILE A 127 -18.96 -9.31 -4.01
C ILE A 127 -17.47 -8.94 -3.97
N ALA A 128 -16.94 -8.35 -5.05
CA ALA A 128 -15.56 -7.90 -5.07
C ALA A 128 -15.28 -6.80 -4.03
N ASN A 129 -16.17 -5.82 -3.91
CA ASN A 129 -16.06 -4.75 -2.92
C ASN A 129 -16.21 -5.29 -1.48
N LEU A 130 -17.10 -6.24 -1.23
CA LEU A 130 -17.20 -6.93 0.07
C LEU A 130 -15.91 -7.67 0.42
N ALA A 131 -15.31 -8.38 -0.55
CA ALA A 131 -14.03 -9.05 -0.35
C ALA A 131 -12.90 -8.07 -0.06
N ILE A 132 -12.90 -6.88 -0.69
CA ILE A 132 -11.97 -5.79 -0.37
C ILE A 132 -12.16 -5.34 1.08
N VAL A 133 -13.40 -5.09 1.52
CA VAL A 133 -13.69 -4.66 2.90
C VAL A 133 -13.18 -5.69 3.91
N ILE A 134 -13.50 -6.98 3.72
CA ILE A 134 -13.05 -8.05 4.61
C ILE A 134 -11.51 -8.09 4.68
N HIS A 135 -10.85 -8.03 3.52
CA HIS A 135 -9.39 -8.04 3.44
C HIS A 135 -8.75 -6.81 4.11
N LEU A 136 -9.25 -5.60 3.83
CA LEU A 136 -8.68 -4.36 4.35
C LEU A 136 -8.96 -4.16 5.84
N VAL A 137 -10.11 -4.60 6.36
CA VAL A 137 -10.38 -4.59 7.79
C VAL A 137 -9.38 -5.49 8.52
N GLY A 138 -9.14 -6.70 8.02
CA GLY A 138 -8.13 -7.60 8.58
C GLY A 138 -6.73 -7.00 8.53
N ALA A 139 -6.33 -6.45 7.38
CA ALA A 139 -5.03 -5.80 7.22
C ALA A 139 -4.88 -4.62 8.18
N TYR A 140 -5.88 -3.74 8.28
CA TYR A 140 -5.88 -2.59 9.19
C TYR A 140 -5.63 -3.02 10.64
N GLN A 141 -6.31 -4.08 11.09
CA GLN A 141 -6.13 -4.58 12.47
C GLN A 141 -4.70 -5.04 12.73
N VAL A 142 -4.07 -5.76 11.78
CA VAL A 142 -2.70 -6.25 11.91
C VAL A 142 -1.69 -5.09 11.86
N TYR A 143 -1.81 -4.19 10.87
CA TYR A 143 -0.87 -3.07 10.71
C TYR A 143 -0.95 -2.04 11.83
N CYS A 144 -2.10 -1.88 12.49
CA CYS A 144 -2.21 -0.97 13.63
C CYS A 144 -1.59 -1.54 14.92
N GLN A 145 -1.43 -2.86 15.07
CA GLN A 145 -0.93 -3.44 16.33
C GLN A 145 0.46 -2.93 16.72
N PRO A 146 1.48 -2.93 15.84
CA PRO A 146 2.81 -2.46 16.22
C PRO A 146 2.81 -0.99 16.67
N LEU A 147 2.03 -0.14 15.99
CA LEU A 147 1.88 1.27 16.36
C LEU A 147 1.22 1.42 17.73
N PHE A 148 0.12 0.72 17.96
CA PHE A 148 -0.55 0.74 19.26
C PHE A 148 0.35 0.23 20.37
N ALA A 149 1.05 -0.90 20.15
CA ALA A 149 1.99 -1.46 21.11
C ALA A 149 3.13 -0.48 21.42
N PHE A 150 3.68 0.20 20.42
CA PHE A 150 4.73 1.20 20.60
C PHE A 150 4.24 2.38 21.46
N VAL A 151 3.13 3.02 21.07
CA VAL A 151 2.60 4.20 21.79
C VAL A 151 2.18 3.83 23.21
N GLU A 152 1.51 2.70 23.40
CA GLU A 152 1.06 2.23 24.71
C GLU A 152 2.24 1.90 25.63
N LYS A 153 3.29 1.26 25.10
CA LYS A 153 4.51 0.95 25.85
C LYS A 153 5.25 2.21 26.26
N GLU A 154 5.44 3.16 25.35
CA GLU A 154 6.16 4.40 25.65
C GLU A 154 5.36 5.31 26.59
N ALA A 155 4.04 5.40 26.43
CA ALA A 155 3.18 6.11 27.38
C ALA A 155 3.26 5.51 28.79
N SER A 156 3.23 4.17 28.89
CA SER A 156 3.32 3.46 30.17
C SER A 156 4.68 3.66 30.86
N LYS A 157 5.77 3.69 30.09
CA LYS A 157 7.11 3.99 30.62
C LYS A 157 7.26 5.44 31.06
N ARG A 158 6.68 6.38 30.30
CA ARG A 158 6.83 7.82 30.56
C ARG A 158 5.99 8.29 31.75
N TYR A 159 4.82 7.67 31.96
CA TYR A 159 3.86 8.07 32.99
C TYR A 159 3.42 6.87 33.86
N PRO A 160 4.36 6.24 34.61
CA PRO A 160 4.05 5.04 35.38
C PRO A 160 3.04 5.29 36.51
N GLU A 161 3.06 6.50 37.09
CA GLU A 161 2.18 6.91 38.19
C GLU A 161 0.74 7.24 37.73
N SER A 162 0.50 7.37 36.43
CA SER A 162 -0.82 7.73 35.90
C SER A 162 -1.76 6.53 35.93
N LYS A 163 -2.71 6.55 36.87
CA LYS A 163 -3.78 5.55 36.96
C LYS A 163 -4.62 5.45 35.67
N PHE A 164 -4.66 6.47 34.83
CA PHE A 164 -5.36 6.38 33.54
C PHE A 164 -4.63 5.47 32.54
N ILE A 165 -3.30 5.47 32.57
CA ILE A 165 -2.43 4.77 31.62
C ILE A 165 -2.10 3.37 32.11
N THR A 166 -1.82 3.18 33.40
CA THR A 166 -1.32 1.89 33.92
C THR A 166 -2.42 1.00 34.52
N ASN A 167 -3.58 1.55 34.88
CA ASN A 167 -4.64 0.76 35.51
C ASN A 167 -5.34 -0.16 34.50
N GLU A 168 -5.54 -1.42 34.89
CA GLU A 168 -6.33 -2.39 34.15
C GLU A 168 -7.61 -2.70 34.93
N THR A 169 -8.73 -2.10 34.51
CA THR A 169 -10.05 -2.37 35.08
C THR A 169 -10.57 -3.69 34.53
N LYS A 170 -10.84 -4.66 35.42
CA LYS A 170 -11.43 -5.94 35.04
C LYS A 170 -12.95 -5.82 34.99
N ILE A 171 -13.54 -6.01 33.82
CA ILE A 171 -15.00 -6.00 33.64
C ILE A 171 -15.46 -7.41 33.27
N HIS A 172 -16.49 -7.91 33.96
CA HIS A 172 -17.16 -9.15 33.58
C HIS A 172 -18.33 -8.79 32.64
N LEU A 173 -18.24 -9.16 31.37
CA LEU A 173 -19.25 -8.81 30.35
C LEU A 173 -20.53 -9.65 30.48
N PHE A 174 -20.39 -10.92 30.89
CA PHE A 174 -21.49 -11.85 31.11
C PHE A 174 -21.29 -12.65 32.40
N PRO A 175 -22.38 -13.09 33.08
CA PRO A 175 -22.27 -14.03 34.19
C PRO A 175 -21.53 -15.30 33.72
N GLY A 176 -20.36 -15.58 34.29
CA GLY A 176 -19.51 -16.73 33.92
C GLY A 176 -18.42 -16.46 32.86
N SER A 177 -18.29 -15.24 32.34
CA SER A 177 -17.22 -14.87 31.39
C SER A 177 -15.89 -14.56 32.09
N LYS A 178 -14.76 -14.80 31.40
CA LYS A 178 -13.43 -14.39 31.88
C LYS A 178 -13.37 -12.85 32.02
N PRO A 179 -12.75 -12.33 33.08
CA PRO A 179 -12.62 -10.88 33.28
C PRO A 179 -11.89 -10.24 32.09
N PHE A 180 -12.57 -9.32 31.41
CA PHE A 180 -12.00 -8.53 30.33
C PHE A 180 -11.19 -7.37 30.92
N LYS A 181 -9.90 -7.31 30.58
CA LYS A 181 -8.99 -6.27 31.06
C LYS A 181 -9.10 -5.02 30.19
N LEU A 182 -9.85 -4.03 30.65
CA LEU A 182 -9.95 -2.74 30.01
C LEU A 182 -8.94 -1.76 30.57
N ASN A 183 -8.35 -0.99 29.68
CA ASN A 183 -7.49 0.13 30.03
C ASN A 183 -8.06 1.37 29.33
N LEU A 184 -8.35 2.40 30.11
CA LEU A 184 -9.05 3.58 29.60
C LEU A 184 -8.19 4.36 28.61
N PHE A 185 -6.87 4.44 28.83
CA PHE A 185 -5.95 5.02 27.86
C PHE A 185 -5.99 4.28 26.51
N ARG A 186 -5.90 2.94 26.51
CA ARG A 186 -6.00 2.13 25.28
C ARG A 186 -7.30 2.40 24.52
N LEU A 187 -8.42 2.48 25.23
CA LEU A 187 -9.73 2.75 24.62
C LEU A 187 -9.74 4.14 23.95
N VAL A 188 -9.43 5.20 24.71
CA VAL A 188 -9.50 6.58 24.24
C VAL A 188 -8.52 6.83 23.09
N TRP A 189 -7.26 6.43 23.24
CA TRP A 189 -6.23 6.63 22.22
C TRP A 189 -6.57 5.91 20.91
N ARG A 190 -6.95 4.62 20.97
CA ARG A 190 -7.29 3.85 19.75
C ARG A 190 -8.53 4.42 19.06
N THR A 191 -9.53 4.89 19.81
CA THR A 191 -10.71 5.55 19.24
C THR A 191 -10.34 6.86 18.56
N ILE A 192 -9.54 7.72 19.20
CA ILE A 192 -9.06 8.98 18.59
C ILE A 192 -8.26 8.69 17.33
N PHE A 193 -7.39 7.68 17.35
CA PHE A 193 -6.60 7.27 16.19
C PHE A 193 -7.51 6.88 15.03
N VAL A 194 -8.50 6.00 15.25
CA VAL A 194 -9.45 5.57 14.21
C VAL A 194 -10.26 6.74 13.68
N ILE A 195 -10.77 7.63 14.55
CA ILE A 195 -11.51 8.82 14.11
C ILE A 195 -10.63 9.70 13.22
N THR A 196 -9.39 9.95 13.65
CA THR A 196 -8.46 10.81 12.93
C THR A 196 -8.10 10.22 11.56
N THR A 197 -7.73 8.95 11.49
CA THR A 197 -7.41 8.29 10.20
C THR A 197 -8.62 8.24 9.27
N THR A 198 -9.82 8.05 9.82
CA THR A 198 -11.08 8.10 9.06
C THR A 198 -11.33 9.50 8.47
N LEU A 199 -11.17 10.55 9.28
CA LEU A 199 -11.32 11.94 8.83
C LEU A 199 -10.30 12.28 7.74
N ILE A 200 -9.04 11.89 7.93
CA ILE A 200 -7.96 12.08 6.94
C ILE A 200 -8.33 11.37 5.63
N SER A 201 -8.82 10.13 5.69
CA SER A 201 -9.26 9.35 4.53
C SER A 201 -10.43 10.03 3.79
N MET A 202 -11.39 10.59 4.52
CA MET A 202 -12.51 11.33 3.93
C MET A 202 -12.07 12.63 3.24
N LEU A 203 -11.05 13.31 3.78
CA LEU A 203 -10.53 14.57 3.27
C LEU A 203 -9.58 14.43 2.08
N MET A 204 -8.98 13.24 1.88
CA MET A 204 -8.02 12.98 0.80
C MET A 204 -8.44 11.78 -0.05
N PRO A 205 -9.40 11.95 -0.98
CA PRO A 205 -9.89 10.86 -1.82
C PRO A 205 -8.93 10.49 -2.98
N PHE A 206 -7.76 11.12 -3.09
CA PHE A 206 -6.80 10.91 -4.20
C PHE A 206 -5.94 9.67 -3.97
N PHE A 207 -6.57 8.50 -4.13
CA PHE A 207 -5.97 7.21 -3.81
C PHE A 207 -4.57 7.02 -4.44
N ASN A 208 -4.44 7.21 -5.75
CA ASN A 208 -3.18 7.01 -6.46
C ASN A 208 -2.09 8.00 -6.05
N ASP A 209 -2.45 9.24 -5.76
CA ASP A 209 -1.47 10.27 -5.47
C ASP A 209 -0.84 10.04 -4.10
N VAL A 210 -1.69 9.68 -3.12
CA VAL A 210 -1.27 9.30 -1.78
C VAL A 210 -0.45 8.01 -1.81
N LEU A 211 -0.89 6.98 -2.54
CA LEU A 211 -0.13 5.73 -2.68
C LEU A 211 1.24 5.97 -3.33
N GLY A 212 1.29 6.80 -4.37
CA GLY A 212 2.54 7.13 -5.03
C GLY A 212 3.52 7.84 -4.11
N LEU A 213 3.01 8.72 -3.24
CA LEU A 213 3.81 9.45 -2.25
C LEU A 213 4.34 8.51 -1.17
N LEU A 214 3.48 7.66 -0.61
CA LEU A 214 3.85 6.66 0.40
C LEU A 214 4.88 5.67 -0.17
N GLY A 215 4.68 5.22 -1.42
CA GLY A 215 5.61 4.38 -2.14
C GLY A 215 6.96 5.06 -2.31
N ALA A 216 6.98 6.32 -2.78
CA ALA A 216 8.20 7.08 -2.99
C ALA A 216 9.01 7.27 -1.70
N ILE A 217 8.35 7.63 -0.60
CA ILE A 217 8.97 7.86 0.72
C ILE A 217 9.48 6.56 1.33
N GLY A 218 8.70 5.47 1.25
CA GLY A 218 9.07 4.19 1.85
C GLY A 218 10.13 3.43 1.05
N PHE A 219 10.08 3.49 -0.28
CA PHE A 219 10.86 2.62 -1.17
C PHE A 219 12.37 2.77 -1.02
N TRP A 220 12.92 3.98 -1.22
CA TRP A 220 14.36 4.16 -1.15
C TRP A 220 14.95 3.82 0.22
N PRO A 221 14.50 4.39 1.35
CA PRO A 221 15.14 4.13 2.63
C PRO A 221 14.96 2.66 3.07
N LEU A 222 13.73 2.15 3.02
CA LEU A 222 13.39 0.86 3.64
C LEU A 222 13.67 -0.34 2.73
N THR A 223 13.47 -0.21 1.42
CA THR A 223 13.62 -1.33 0.48
C THR A 223 14.99 -1.38 -0.19
N VAL A 224 15.67 -0.23 -0.31
CA VAL A 224 16.95 -0.15 -1.05
C VAL A 224 18.10 0.20 -0.12
N TYR A 225 18.12 1.40 0.44
CA TYR A 225 19.25 1.95 1.18
C TYR A 225 19.63 1.09 2.40
N PHE A 226 18.69 0.86 3.32
CA PHE A 226 19.00 0.08 4.53
C PHE A 226 19.47 -1.35 4.20
N PRO A 227 18.77 -2.15 3.36
CA PRO A 227 19.25 -3.47 2.99
C PRO A 227 20.62 -3.48 2.30
N VAL A 228 20.87 -2.51 1.41
CA VAL A 228 22.16 -2.39 0.71
C VAL A 228 23.30 -2.07 1.69
N GLU A 229 23.11 -1.11 2.57
CA GLU A 229 24.12 -0.75 3.58
C GLU A 229 24.35 -1.90 4.57
N MET A 230 23.28 -2.55 5.03
CA MET A 230 23.37 -3.76 5.87
C MET A 230 24.19 -4.86 5.18
N TYR A 231 23.97 -5.09 3.88
CA TYR A 231 24.72 -6.07 3.10
C TYR A 231 26.21 -5.71 2.98
N ILE A 232 26.53 -4.43 2.71
CA ILE A 232 27.91 -3.95 2.59
C ILE A 232 28.67 -4.17 3.91
N VAL A 233 28.05 -3.83 5.03
CA VAL A 233 28.63 -3.98 6.37
C VAL A 233 28.77 -5.46 6.74
N GLN A 234 27.71 -6.25 6.59
CA GLN A 234 27.69 -7.66 7.00
C GLN A 234 28.67 -8.51 6.17
N LYS A 235 28.81 -8.23 4.87
CA LYS A 235 29.71 -8.97 3.97
C LYS A 235 31.10 -8.33 3.84
N ASN A 236 31.40 -7.27 4.60
CA ASN A 236 32.66 -6.53 4.54
C ASN A 236 33.09 -6.21 3.10
N VAL A 237 32.15 -5.71 2.29
CA VAL A 237 32.41 -5.42 0.87
C VAL A 237 33.44 -4.30 0.78
N ARG A 238 34.59 -4.57 0.15
CA ARG A 238 35.68 -3.60 0.00
C ARG A 238 35.18 -2.33 -0.69
N ARG A 239 35.38 -1.19 -0.05
CA ARG A 239 35.09 0.14 -0.63
C ARG A 239 35.79 0.29 -1.98
N TRP A 240 35.09 0.90 -2.94
CA TRP A 240 35.55 1.06 -4.33
C TRP A 240 35.77 -0.22 -5.13
N SER A 241 35.40 -1.39 -4.60
CA SER A 241 35.28 -2.58 -5.43
C SER A 241 34.13 -2.40 -6.44
N THR A 242 34.18 -3.11 -7.57
CA THR A 242 33.12 -3.09 -8.57
C THR A 242 31.75 -3.39 -7.96
N ARG A 243 31.68 -4.35 -7.02
CA ARG A 243 30.43 -4.68 -6.31
C ARG A 243 29.93 -3.52 -5.45
N TRP A 244 30.82 -2.86 -4.71
CA TRP A 244 30.45 -1.70 -3.89
C TRP A 244 29.93 -0.56 -4.76
N VAL A 245 30.63 -0.25 -5.87
CA VAL A 245 30.20 0.80 -6.81
C VAL A 245 28.83 0.46 -7.41
N CYS A 246 28.61 -0.77 -7.86
CA CYS A 246 27.31 -1.19 -8.40
C CYS A 246 26.17 -1.03 -7.38
N LEU A 247 26.39 -1.41 -6.12
CA LEU A 247 25.40 -1.27 -5.04
C LEU A 247 25.09 0.19 -4.73
N GLN A 248 26.10 1.06 -4.71
CA GLN A 248 25.92 2.50 -4.49
C GLN A 248 25.22 3.18 -5.66
N VAL A 249 25.57 2.82 -6.90
CA VAL A 249 24.89 3.32 -8.10
C VAL A 249 23.42 2.88 -8.11
N LEU A 250 23.12 1.62 -7.75
CA LEU A 250 21.75 1.14 -7.60
C LEU A 250 20.98 1.97 -6.57
N SER A 251 21.55 2.17 -5.38
CA SER A 251 20.94 2.97 -4.32
C SER A 251 20.66 4.42 -4.77
N LEU A 252 21.63 5.05 -5.43
CA LEU A 252 21.49 6.41 -5.95
C LEU A 252 20.44 6.50 -7.06
N ALA A 253 20.41 5.53 -7.98
CA ALA A 253 19.40 5.49 -9.04
C ALA A 253 17.99 5.36 -8.45
N CYS A 254 17.80 4.47 -7.46
CA CYS A 254 16.53 4.33 -6.75
C CYS A 254 16.17 5.59 -5.96
N LEU A 255 17.14 6.33 -5.41
CA LEU A 255 16.90 7.61 -4.75
C LEU A 255 16.32 8.63 -5.74
N VAL A 256 16.94 8.76 -6.91
CA VAL A 256 16.46 9.68 -7.97
C VAL A 256 15.04 9.32 -8.39
N VAL A 257 14.74 8.03 -8.58
CA VAL A 257 13.39 7.54 -8.89
C VAL A 257 12.41 7.89 -7.78
N SER A 258 12.75 7.65 -6.51
CA SER A 258 11.93 8.01 -5.36
C SER A 258 11.66 9.52 -5.29
N VAL A 259 12.67 10.36 -5.52
CA VAL A 259 12.49 11.83 -5.51
C VAL A 259 11.57 12.28 -6.64
N ALA A 260 11.76 11.75 -7.85
CA ALA A 260 10.89 12.04 -8.98
C ALA A 260 9.45 11.61 -8.69
N ALA A 261 9.25 10.40 -8.16
CA ALA A 261 7.95 9.87 -7.80
C ALA A 261 7.25 10.71 -6.72
N ALA A 262 7.99 11.12 -5.68
CA ALA A 262 7.46 12.01 -4.64
C ALA A 262 7.02 13.35 -5.23
N ALA A 263 7.83 13.95 -6.11
CA ALA A 263 7.48 15.20 -6.79
C ALA A 263 6.21 15.05 -7.65
N GLY A 264 6.12 13.97 -8.44
CA GLY A 264 4.93 13.67 -9.25
C GLY A 264 3.67 13.51 -8.40
N SER A 265 3.77 12.78 -7.30
CA SER A 265 2.67 12.61 -6.35
C SER A 265 2.25 13.90 -5.67
N VAL A 266 3.20 14.73 -5.20
CA VAL A 266 2.88 16.02 -4.58
C VAL A 266 2.18 16.95 -5.57
N VAL A 267 2.65 17.00 -6.83
CA VAL A 267 1.99 17.78 -7.89
C VAL A 267 0.58 17.26 -8.15
N GLY A 268 0.38 15.94 -8.16
CA GLY A 268 -0.96 15.31 -8.22
C GLY A 268 -1.86 15.80 -7.10
N ILE A 269 -1.46 15.60 -5.84
CA ILE A 269 -2.22 16.00 -4.65
C ILE A 269 -2.59 17.48 -4.71
N VAL A 270 -1.64 18.35 -5.01
CA VAL A 270 -1.87 19.80 -5.08
C VAL A 270 -2.83 20.16 -6.22
N THR A 271 -2.77 19.46 -7.34
CA THR A 271 -3.67 19.70 -8.48
C THR A 271 -5.08 19.26 -8.13
N ASP A 272 -5.25 18.09 -7.55
CA ASP A 272 -6.56 17.54 -7.23
C ASP A 272 -7.23 18.28 -6.06
N LEU A 273 -6.44 18.77 -5.08
CA LEU A 273 -6.92 19.62 -3.98
C LEU A 273 -7.51 20.95 -4.46
N LYS A 274 -7.08 21.49 -5.62
CA LYS A 274 -7.64 22.74 -6.16
C LYS A 274 -9.08 22.56 -6.62
N SER A 275 -9.43 21.37 -7.13
CA SER A 275 -10.79 21.04 -7.57
C SER A 275 -11.66 20.47 -6.46
N TYR A 276 -11.05 19.88 -5.43
CA TYR A 276 -11.78 19.16 -4.39
C TYR A 276 -12.51 20.10 -3.44
N ARG A 277 -13.79 19.79 -3.19
CA ARG A 277 -14.62 20.47 -2.19
C ARG A 277 -14.91 19.48 -1.06
N PRO A 278 -14.31 19.67 0.12
CA PRO A 278 -14.53 18.78 1.26
C PRO A 278 -16.02 18.58 1.53
N PHE A 279 -16.41 17.31 1.70
CA PHE A 279 -17.77 16.90 2.06
C PHE A 279 -18.89 17.32 1.09
N LYS A 280 -18.55 17.68 -0.16
CA LYS A 280 -19.53 17.77 -1.25
C LYS A 280 -19.46 16.50 -2.10
N THR A 281 -20.60 15.83 -2.23
CA THR A 281 -20.79 14.71 -3.14
C THR A 281 -21.43 15.23 -4.42
N ASP A 282 -20.70 15.16 -5.54
CA ASP A 282 -21.28 15.33 -6.87
C ASP A 282 -21.95 14.00 -7.24
N PHE A 283 -23.23 13.86 -6.89
CA PHE A 283 -24.10 12.80 -7.41
C PHE A 283 -24.85 13.30 -8.65
#